data_AF-A0A0D6KVN3-F1
#
_entry.id   AF-A0A0D6KVN3-F1
#
_cell.length_a   1.000
_cell.length_b   1.000
_cell.length_c   1.000
_cell.angle_alpha   90.00
_cell.angle_beta   90.00
_cell.angle_gamma   90.00
#
_symmetry.space_group_name_H-M   'P 1'
#
loop_
_entity.id
_entity.type
_entity.pdbx_description
1 polymer ?
#
loop_
_entity_poly.entity_id
_entity_poly.type
_entity_poly.pdbx_seq_one_letter_code
_entity_poly.pdbx_strand_id
1 'polypeptide(L)'
;MLYLIAALIHGIQALLVPICFVVAWAVMILGGWSLWSAARDSVNKAKQMHQIPCTGCQFFTDNYRLKCTVHPSIANTEEAIHCHDFQAKTNSMYY
;
A
#
# COMPACT_ATOMS: atom_id res chain seq x y z
N MET A 1 21.59 -39.18 39.41
CA MET A 1 20.43 -38.43 38.91
C MET A 1 20.79 -37.00 38.48
N LEU A 2 21.54 -36.23 39.30
CA LEU A 2 22.00 -34.86 38.96
C LEU A 2 22.91 -34.75 37.72
N TYR A 3 23.75 -35.75 37.45
CA TYR A 3 24.63 -35.73 36.26
C TYR A 3 23.85 -35.87 34.94
N LEU A 4 22.79 -36.68 34.95
CA LEU A 4 21.99 -36.96 33.75
C LEU A 4 21.14 -35.74 33.35
N ILE A 5 20.59 -35.02 34.33
CA ILE A 5 19.88 -33.76 34.09
C ILE A 5 20.82 -32.66 33.60
N ALA A 6 22.05 -32.57 34.13
CA ALA A 6 23.02 -31.58 33.66
C ALA A 6 23.44 -31.83 32.20
N ALA A 7 23.69 -33.09 31.83
CA ALA A 7 24.00 -33.45 30.44
C ALA A 7 22.83 -33.16 29.48
N LEU A 8 21.59 -33.42 29.91
CA LEU A 8 20.39 -33.13 29.13
C LEU A 8 20.22 -31.61 28.89
N ILE A 9 20.40 -30.79 29.92
CA ILE A 9 20.32 -29.33 29.83
C ILE A 9 21.39 -28.77 28.89
N HIS A 10 22.62 -29.30 28.98
CA HIS A 10 23.73 -28.86 28.13
C HIS A 10 23.48 -29.14 26.64
N GLY A 11 22.85 -30.28 26.33
CA GLY A 11 22.43 -30.63 24.96
C GLY A 11 21.30 -29.74 24.44
N ILE A 12 20.29 -29.47 25.26
CA ILE A 12 19.16 -28.60 24.91
C ILE A 12 19.64 -27.17 24.66
N GLN A 13 20.53 -26.65 25.53
CA GLN A 13 21.01 -25.27 25.42
C GLN A 13 21.84 -25.04 24.15
N ALA A 14 22.61 -26.04 23.71
CA ALA A 14 23.35 -25.97 22.46
C ALA A 14 22.43 -25.84 21.22
N LEU A 15 21.22 -26.42 21.28
CA LEU A 15 20.22 -26.34 20.21
C LEU A 15 19.35 -25.08 20.32
N LEU A 16 19.08 -24.61 21.53
CA LEU A 16 18.16 -23.49 21.78
C LEU A 16 18.71 -22.16 21.25
N VAL A 17 20.02 -21.93 21.38
CA VAL A 17 20.69 -20.71 20.89
C VAL A 17 20.54 -20.51 19.38
N PRO A 18 20.90 -21.49 18.50
CA PRO A 18 20.74 -21.32 17.07
C PRO A 18 19.26 -21.23 16.65
N ILE A 19 18.36 -21.95 17.31
CA ILE A 19 16.91 -21.85 17.03
C ILE A 19 16.41 -20.44 17.34
N CYS A 20 16.76 -19.88 18.50
CA CYS A 20 16.35 -18.53 18.88
C CYS A 20 16.88 -17.48 17.89
N PHE A 21 18.12 -17.64 17.42
CA PHE A 21 18.70 -16.78 16.39
C PHE A 21 17.90 -16.85 15.10
N VAL A 22 17.63 -18.06 14.58
CA VAL A 22 16.85 -18.24 13.34
C VAL A 22 15.45 -17.62 13.47
N VAL A 23 14.77 -17.83 14.61
CA VAL A 23 13.44 -17.27 14.86
C VAL A 23 13.49 -15.74 14.92
N ALA A 24 14.47 -15.15 15.62
CA ALA A 24 14.62 -13.70 15.69
C ALA A 24 14.83 -13.08 14.31
N TRP A 25 15.71 -13.68 13.48
CA TRP A 25 15.91 -13.23 12.10
C TRP A 25 14.68 -13.42 11.23
N ALA A 26 13.97 -14.55 11.36
CA ALA A 26 12.72 -14.77 10.63
C ALA A 26 11.68 -13.69 10.96
N VAL A 27 11.50 -13.36 12.23
CA VAL A 27 10.58 -12.29 12.66
C VAL A 27 11.02 -10.93 12.11
N MET A 28 12.31 -10.60 12.18
CA MET A 28 12.84 -9.34 11.65
C MET A 28 12.63 -9.23 10.12
N ILE A 29 12.86 -10.32 9.38
CA ILE A 29 12.68 -10.36 7.92
C ILE A 29 11.20 -10.25 7.57
N LEU A 30 10.32 -11.00 8.25
CA LEU A 30 8.87 -10.93 8.03
C LEU A 30 8.31 -9.54 8.36
N GLY A 31 8.78 -8.95 9.47
CA GLY A 31 8.48 -7.57 9.83
C GLY A 31 8.89 -6.60 8.73
N GLY A 32 10.17 -6.61 8.33
CA GLY A 32 10.68 -5.77 7.24
C GLY A 32 9.92 -5.95 5.93
N TRP A 33 9.58 -7.20 5.56
CA TRP A 33 8.80 -7.51 4.36
C TRP A 33 7.39 -6.93 4.42
N SER A 34 6.71 -7.05 5.56
CA SER A 34 5.36 -6.50 5.73
C SER A 34 5.32 -4.98 5.66
N LEU A 35 6.31 -4.30 6.25
CA LEU A 35 6.43 -2.84 6.13
C LEU A 35 6.70 -2.43 4.67
N TRP A 36 7.59 -3.16 3.99
CA TRP A 36 7.91 -2.89 2.59
C TRP A 36 6.71 -3.12 1.67
N SER A 37 5.94 -4.19 1.86
CA SER A 37 4.74 -4.46 1.08
C SER A 37 3.70 -3.36 1.30
N ALA A 38 3.44 -2.98 2.55
CA ALA A 38 2.49 -1.91 2.86
C ALA A 38 2.92 -0.56 2.25
N ALA A 39 4.21 -0.23 2.30
CA ALA A 39 4.74 0.97 1.68
C ALA A 39 4.58 0.94 0.15
N ARG A 40 4.92 -0.20 -0.48
CA ARG A 40 4.75 -0.39 -1.94
C ARG A 40 3.29 -0.26 -2.35
N ASP A 41 2.37 -0.87 -1.62
CA ASP A 41 0.94 -0.82 -1.92
C ASP A 41 0.39 0.59 -1.77
N SER A 42 0.83 1.32 -0.74
CA SER A 42 0.49 2.74 -0.55
C SER A 42 0.97 3.60 -1.72
N VAL A 43 2.21 3.41 -2.19
CA VAL A 43 2.76 4.13 -3.34
C VAL A 43 2.01 3.77 -4.63
N ASN A 44 1.70 2.49 -4.84
CA ASN A 44 0.94 2.04 -6.01
C ASN A 44 -0.47 2.64 -6.02
N LYS A 45 -1.14 2.67 -4.87
CA LYS A 45 -2.46 3.33 -4.74
C LYS A 45 -2.38 4.83 -4.94
N ALA A 46 -1.36 5.50 -4.40
CA ALA A 46 -1.12 6.92 -4.68
C ALA A 46 -0.88 7.19 -6.17
N LYS A 47 -0.07 6.34 -6.83
CA LYS A 47 0.18 6.43 -8.26
C LYS A 47 -1.11 6.23 -9.06
N GLN A 48 -1.94 5.25 -8.67
CA GLN A 48 -3.23 4.99 -9.28
C GLN A 48 -4.18 6.18 -9.14
N MET A 49 -4.25 6.81 -7.96
CA MET A 49 -5.03 8.04 -7.77
C MET A 49 -4.52 9.20 -8.62
N HIS A 50 -3.21 9.31 -8.84
CA HIS A 50 -2.63 10.32 -9.73
C HIS A 50 -2.91 10.05 -11.21
N GLN A 51 -3.26 8.82 -11.60
CA GLN A 51 -3.72 8.51 -12.97
C GLN A 51 -5.16 8.99 -13.22
N ILE A 52 -5.92 9.36 -12.19
CA ILE A 52 -7.31 9.79 -12.35
C ILE A 52 -7.33 11.23 -12.88
N PRO A 53 -7.85 11.47 -14.11
CA PRO A 53 -7.74 12.79 -14.76
C PRO A 53 -8.83 13.78 -14.31
N CYS A 54 -9.75 13.38 -13.42
CA CYS A 54 -10.95 14.14 -13.06
C CYS A 54 -10.65 15.58 -12.59
N THR A 55 -9.64 15.81 -11.76
CA THR A 55 -9.31 17.15 -11.22
C THR A 55 -8.93 18.15 -12.32
N GLY A 56 -8.34 17.65 -13.42
CA GLY A 56 -7.99 18.43 -14.60
C GLY A 56 -9.10 18.53 -15.65
N CYS A 57 -10.28 17.95 -15.43
CA CYS A 57 -11.37 17.92 -16.39
C CYS A 57 -12.29 19.15 -16.26
N GLN A 58 -12.76 19.74 -17.35
CA GLN A 58 -13.68 20.89 -17.35
C GLN A 58 -15.04 20.60 -16.70
N PHE A 59 -15.48 19.34 -16.75
CA PHE A 59 -16.77 18.89 -16.21
C PHE A 59 -16.70 18.58 -14.71
N PHE A 60 -15.52 18.66 -14.11
CA PHE A 60 -15.32 18.43 -12.69
C PHE A 60 -15.66 19.67 -11.88
N THR A 61 -16.71 19.54 -11.06
CA THR A 61 -17.32 20.62 -10.29
C THR A 61 -16.87 20.68 -8.83
N ASP A 62 -15.98 19.77 -8.41
CA ASP A 62 -15.42 19.68 -7.06
C ASP A 62 -16.46 19.72 -5.93
N ASN A 63 -17.70 19.34 -6.23
CA ASN A 63 -18.81 19.34 -5.28
C ASN A 63 -19.05 17.91 -4.79
N TYR A 64 -19.14 17.73 -3.48
CA TYR A 64 -19.36 16.42 -2.86
C TYR A 64 -20.64 15.72 -3.35
N ARG A 65 -21.68 16.49 -3.72
CA ARG A 65 -22.96 15.96 -4.22
C ARG A 65 -22.93 15.65 -5.72
N LEU A 66 -22.16 16.43 -6.46
CA LEU A 66 -22.05 16.32 -7.90
C LEU A 66 -20.58 16.56 -8.25
N LYS A 67 -19.81 15.46 -8.28
CA LYS A 67 -18.36 15.51 -8.52
C LYS A 67 -18.04 15.83 -9.98
N CYS A 68 -18.80 15.23 -10.90
CA CYS A 68 -18.72 15.45 -12.35
C CYS A 68 -20.13 15.63 -12.90
N THR A 69 -20.31 16.52 -13.87
CA THR A 69 -21.61 16.78 -14.49
C THR A 69 -22.04 15.72 -15.51
N VAL A 70 -21.09 15.00 -16.11
CA VAL A 70 -21.36 13.95 -17.12
C VAL A 70 -21.52 12.59 -16.46
N HIS A 71 -20.54 12.19 -15.63
CA HIS A 71 -20.54 10.90 -14.95
C HIS A 71 -20.31 11.06 -13.45
N PRO A 72 -21.35 11.41 -12.66
CA PRO A 72 -21.21 11.67 -11.23
C PRO A 72 -20.86 10.42 -10.41
N SER A 73 -21.25 9.22 -10.87
CA SER A 73 -21.03 7.95 -10.16
C SER A 73 -19.59 7.45 -10.21
N ILE A 74 -18.90 7.66 -11.33
CA ILE A 74 -17.52 7.17 -11.55
C ILE A 74 -16.45 8.23 -11.26
N ALA A 75 -16.84 9.47 -10.97
CA ALA A 75 -15.90 10.56 -10.72
C ALA A 75 -15.01 10.30 -9.50
N ASN A 76 -13.70 10.57 -9.63
CA ASN A 76 -12.67 10.32 -8.63
C ASN A 76 -12.53 8.83 -8.24
N THR A 77 -12.88 7.90 -9.13
CA THR A 77 -12.63 6.46 -8.95
C THR A 77 -11.64 5.94 -10.00
N GLU A 78 -11.17 4.72 -9.80
CA GLU A 78 -10.25 4.03 -10.72
C GLU A 78 -10.88 3.83 -12.11
N GLU A 79 -12.21 3.77 -12.20
CA GLU A 79 -12.96 3.66 -13.47
C GLU A 79 -12.85 4.92 -14.33
N ALA A 80 -12.60 6.09 -13.72
CA ALA A 80 -12.44 7.34 -14.46
C ALA A 80 -11.05 7.51 -15.10
N ILE A 81 -10.09 6.62 -14.85
CA ILE A 81 -8.74 6.68 -15.46
C ILE A 81 -8.82 6.70 -17.00
N HIS A 82 -9.79 5.98 -17.58
CA HIS A 82 -10.02 5.91 -19.02
C HIS A 82 -11.31 6.62 -19.46
N CYS A 83 -11.71 7.69 -18.75
CA CYS A 83 -12.92 8.43 -19.08
C CYS A 83 -12.88 8.99 -20.51
N HIS A 84 -13.80 8.55 -21.38
CA HIS A 84 -13.89 8.97 -22.78
C HIS A 84 -14.35 10.42 -22.94
N ASP A 85 -15.09 10.96 -21.97
CA ASP A 85 -15.59 12.34 -21.98
C ASP A 85 -14.63 13.33 -21.33
N PHE A 86 -13.40 12.89 -21.03
CA PHE A 86 -12.38 13.76 -20.46
C PHE A 86 -12.06 14.92 -21.42
N GLN A 87 -12.22 16.15 -20.92
CA GLN A 87 -11.79 17.36 -21.61
C GLN A 87 -10.97 18.18 -20.62
N ALA A 88 -9.71 18.45 -20.97
CA ALA A 88 -8.82 19.23 -20.12
C ALA A 88 -9.41 20.62 -19.86
N LYS A 89 -9.30 21.12 -18.62
CA LYS A 89 -9.68 22.49 -18.26
C LYS A 89 -8.93 23.46 -19.17
N THR A 90 -9.64 24.10 -20.08
CA THR A 90 -9.12 25.21 -20.87
C THR A 90 -8.90 26.38 -19.93
N ASN A 91 -7.67 26.89 -19.86
CA ASN A 91 -7.38 28.13 -19.14
C ASN A 91 -8.27 29.23 -19.72
N SER A 92 -9.11 29.84 -18.88
CA SER A 92 -9.99 30.96 -19.27
C SER A 92 -9.23 32.25 -19.62
N MET A 93 -7.90 32.20 -19.70
CA MET A 93 -6.99 33.30 -20.05
C MET A 93 -6.65 33.37 -21.56
N TYR A 94 -7.21 32.48 -22.38
CA TYR A 94 -7.00 32.46 -23.85
C TYR A 94 -8.27 32.78 -24.65
N TYR A 95 -9.15 33.62 -24.12
CA TYR A 95 -10.27 34.23 -24.86
C TYR A 95 -10.27 35.75 -24.64
#